data_AF-A0A6J6SAF9-F1
#
_entry.id   AF-A0A6J6SAF9-F1
#
_cell.length_a   1.000
_cell.length_b   1.000
_cell.length_c   1.000
_cell.angle_alpha   90.00
_cell.angle_beta   90.00
_cell.angle_gamma   90.00
#
_symmetry.space_group_name_H-M   'P 1'
#
loop_
_entity.id
_entity.type
_entity.pdbx_description
1 polymer ?
#
loop_
_entity_poly.entity_id
_entity_poly.type
_entity_poly.pdbx_seq_one_letter_code
_entity_poly.pdbx_strand_id
1 'polypeptide(L)' 'MASTPATPHLRVDLERLRRNVRRAAEHAAAARVVLRPHAKTHKSVEIARLQLAASPSA' A
#
# COMPACT_ATOMS: atom_id res chain seq x y z
N MET A 1 -5.59 10.10 22.11
CA MET A 1 -6.48 9.17 21.36
C MET A 1 -7.14 9.97 20.26
N ALA A 2 -7.09 9.53 19.01
CA ALA A 2 -7.74 10.27 17.92
C ALA A 2 -9.26 10.27 18.13
N SER A 3 -9.90 11.44 18.04
CA SER A 3 -11.36 11.56 18.06
C SER A 3 -11.96 10.76 16.91
N THR A 4 -12.95 9.90 17.19
CA THR A 4 -13.65 9.16 16.15
C THR A 4 -14.40 10.16 15.25
N PRO A 5 -14.11 10.20 13.93
CA PRO A 5 -14.80 11.11 13.03
C PRO A 5 -16.27 10.69 12.86
N ALA A 6 -17.13 11.67 12.55
CA ALA A 6 -18.54 11.40 12.25
C ALA A 6 -18.68 10.39 11.09
N THR A 7 -19.73 9.58 11.12
CA THR A 7 -20.02 8.61 10.06
C THR A 7 -20.89 9.23 8.95
N PRO A 8 -20.71 8.82 7.68
CA PRO A 8 -19.80 7.77 7.21
C PRO A 8 -18.37 8.28 6.97
N HIS A 9 -17.39 7.47 7.33
CA HIS A 9 -15.99 7.71 7.00
C HIS A 9 -15.28 6.40 6.66
N LEU A 10 -14.28 6.48 5.79
CA LEU A 10 -13.42 5.35 5.43
C LEU A 10 -12.26 5.28 6.42
N ARG A 11 -12.00 4.10 7.00
CA ARG A 11 -10.80 3.83 7.78
C ARG A 11 -9.96 2.78 7.09
N VAL A 12 -8.64 3.01 7.05
CA VAL A 12 -7.67 2.05 6.55
C VAL A 12 -6.83 1.56 7.72
N ASP A 13 -6.75 0.23 7.87
CA ASP A 13 -5.84 -0.42 8.81
C ASP A 13 -4.41 -0.40 8.23
N LEU A 14 -3.53 0.38 8.85
CA LEU A 14 -2.17 0.58 8.36
C LEU A 14 -1.30 -0.67 8.45
N GLU A 15 -1.50 -1.53 9.45
CA GLU A 15 -0.71 -2.74 9.60
C GLU A 15 -1.07 -3.77 8.52
N ARG A 16 -2.38 -3.89 8.23
CA ARG A 16 -2.85 -4.69 7.09
C ARG A 16 -2.35 -4.14 5.77
N LEU A 17 -2.42 -2.81 5.57
CA LEU A 17 -1.92 -2.17 4.37
C LEU A 17 -0.44 -2.47 4.14
N ARG A 18 0.41 -2.24 5.16
CA ARG A 18 1.86 -2.49 5.09
C ARG A 18 2.18 -3.95 4.79
N ARG A 19 1.49 -4.89 5.44
CA ARG A 19 1.65 -6.33 5.16
C ARG A 19 1.28 -6.67 3.71
N ASN A 20 0.19 -6.12 3.19
CA ASN A 20 -0.25 -6.36 1.82
C ASN A 20 0.74 -5.80 0.79
N VAL A 21 1.26 -4.60 1.04
CA VAL A 21 2.29 -3.97 0.20
C VAL A 21 3.56 -4.84 0.17
N ARG A 22 4.06 -5.26 1.33
CA ARG A 22 5.24 -6.13 1.42
C ARG A 22 5.03 -7.46 0.69
N ARG A 23 3.89 -8.12 0.92
CA ARG A 23 3.57 -9.39 0.25
C ARG A 23 3.57 -9.27 -1.27
N ALA A 24 3.03 -8.17 -1.82
CA ALA A 24 3.02 -7.94 -3.26
C ALA A 24 4.45 -7.76 -3.81
N ALA A 25 5.29 -6.99 -3.12
CA ALA A 25 6.69 -6.78 -3.50
C ALA A 25 7.50 -8.09 -3.44
N GLU A 26 7.38 -8.86 -2.35
CA GLU A 26 8.02 -10.17 -2.19
C GLU A 26 7.61 -11.14 -3.30
N HIS A 27 6.32 -11.16 -3.65
CA HIS A 27 5.81 -12.02 -4.70
C HIS A 27 6.40 -11.67 -6.08
N ALA A 28 6.46 -10.37 -6.41
CA ALA A 28 7.05 -9.92 -7.67
C ALA A 28 8.57 -10.22 -7.73
N ALA A 29 9.27 -10.02 -6.61
CA ALA A 29 10.70 -10.34 -6.49
C ALA A 29 10.97 -11.84 -6.68
N ALA A 30 10.17 -12.70 -6.04
CA ALA A 30 10.27 -14.15 -6.20
C ALA A 30 10.01 -14.60 -7.65
N ALA A 31 9.10 -13.93 -8.35
CA ALA A 31 8.79 -14.17 -9.76
C ALA A 31 9.77 -13.49 -10.73
N ARG A 32 10.73 -12.68 -10.24
CA ARG A 32 11.68 -11.88 -11.04
C ARG A 32 11.00 -10.95 -12.05
N VAL A 33 9.88 -10.35 -11.66
CA VAL A 33 9.15 -9.36 -12.48
C VAL A 33 9.15 -7.98 -11.81
N VAL A 34 9.08 -6.94 -12.64
CA VAL A 34 8.94 -5.56 -12.14
C VAL A 34 7.52 -5.32 -11.66
N LEU A 35 7.36 -4.98 -10.39
CA LEU A 35 6.08 -4.55 -9.84
C LEU A 35 5.82 -3.08 -10.18
N ARG A 36 4.74 -2.79 -10.92
CA ARG A 36 4.24 -1.43 -11.18
C ARG A 36 2.89 -1.21 -10.50
N PRO A 37 2.86 -0.67 -9.26
CA PRO A 37 1.62 -0.45 -8.52
C PRO A 37 0.70 0.54 -9.24
N HIS A 38 -0.60 0.25 -9.29
CA HIS A 38 -1.59 1.13 -9.89
C HIS A 38 -2.44 1.82 -8.81
N ALA A 39 -2.58 3.14 -8.89
CA ALA A 39 -3.21 3.94 -7.84
C ALA A 39 -4.76 3.91 -7.84
N LYS A 40 -5.42 3.31 -8.85
CA LYS A 40 -6.89 3.36 -9.01
C LYS A 40 -7.69 3.01 -7.75
N THR A 41 -7.17 2.10 -6.92
CA THR A 41 -7.87 1.58 -5.75
C THR A 41 -7.92 2.59 -4.60
N HIS A 42 -6.83 3.32 -4.37
CA HIS A 42 -6.72 4.23 -3.21
C HIS A 42 -6.65 5.70 -3.58
N LYS A 43 -6.10 6.04 -4.76
CA LYS A 43 -5.87 7.41 -5.25
C LYS A 43 -5.18 8.35 -4.24
N SER A 44 -4.51 7.79 -3.22
CA SER A 44 -3.73 8.49 -2.21
C SER A 44 -2.24 8.44 -2.54
N VAL A 45 -1.60 9.60 -2.43
CA VAL A 45 -0.14 9.76 -2.65
C VAL A 45 0.64 9.07 -1.54
N GLU A 46 0.15 9.09 -0.30
CA GLU A 46 0.77 8.42 0.84
C GLU A 46 0.87 6.91 0.62
N ILE A 47 -0.20 6.30 0.13
CA ILE A 47 -0.21 4.86 -0.16
C ILE A 47 0.67 4.54 -1.38
N ALA A 48 0.69 5.41 -2.40
CA ALA A 48 1.59 5.24 -3.54
C ALA A 48 3.07 5.27 -3.10
N ARG A 49 3.46 6.21 -2.23
CA ARG A 49 4.82 6.28 -1.67
C ARG A 49 5.18 5.03 -0.89
N LEU A 50 4.26 4.50 -0.07
CA LEU A 50 4.45 3.24 0.64
C LEU A 50 4.71 2.06 -0.31
N GLN A 51 3.98 1.99 -1.43
CA GLN A 51 4.18 0.96 -2.44
C GLN A 51 5.52 1.10 -3.14
N LEU A 52 5.90 2.31 -3.53
CA LEU A 52 7.18 2.59 -4.21
C LEU A 52 8.39 2.29 -3.31
N ALA A 53 8.30 2.59 -2.01
CA ALA A 53 9.38 2.30 -1.05
C ALA A 53 9.58 0.80 -0.78
N ALA A 54 8.55 -0.03 -1.01
CA ALA A 54 8.62 -1.47 -0.79
C ALA A 54 9.07 -2.26 -2.03
N SER A 55 8.92 -1.70 -3.22
CA SER A 55 9.45 -2.30 -4.44
C SER A 55 10.96 -2.06 -4.51
N PRO A 56 11.79 -3.09 -4.73
CA PRO A 56 13.20 -2.87 -5.06
C PRO A 56 13.27 -2.06 -6.36
N SER A 57 14.02 -0.95 -6.34
CA SER A 57 14.38 -0.27 -7.58
C SER A 57 15.11 -1.29 -8.45
N ALA A 58 14.70 -1.40 -9.71
CA ALA A 58 15.54 -1.99 -10.75
C ALA A 58 16.90 -1.27 -10.80
#